data_AF-A0A661MG97-F1
#
_entry.id   AF-A0A661MG97-F1
#
_cell.length_a   1.000
_cell.length_b   1.000
_cell.length_c   1.000
_cell.angle_alpha   90.00
_cell.angle_beta   90.00
_cell.angle_gamma   90.00
#
_symmetry.space_group_name_H-M   'P 1'
#
loop_
_entity.id
_entity.type
_entity.pdbx_description
1 polymer ?
#
loop_
_entity_poly.entity_id
_entity_poly.type
_entity_poly.pdbx_seq_one_letter_code
_entity_poly.pdbx_strand_id
1 'polypeptide(L)'
;MKRIDLDAADPGFAEALASQPGGERIAACFMCRTCVASCPISAVDRRFHPLRIIRLALYGLKQEVLASDFIWLCSSCYACQERCPQGVKISDFMTLLKNLAVKEGHVPRGIRAQLDLIREHGRIYPIDDFDNKKRNKAGLPSLPTSCDVVAKLA
;
A
#
# COMPACT_ATOMS: atom_id res chain seq x y z
N MET A 1 -6.68 2.93 -24.87
CA MET A 1 -7.28 2.86 -23.51
C MET A 1 -7.95 1.50 -23.39
N LYS A 2 -7.62 0.68 -22.38
CA LYS A 2 -8.27 -0.63 -22.21
C LYS A 2 -9.75 -0.39 -21.89
N ARG A 3 -10.65 -1.12 -22.54
CA ARG A 3 -12.10 -0.98 -22.34
C ARG A 3 -12.44 -1.54 -20.95
N ILE A 4 -13.20 -0.80 -20.16
CA ILE A 4 -13.68 -1.29 -18.86
C ILE A 4 -14.85 -2.22 -19.13
N ASP A 5 -14.77 -3.43 -18.59
CA ASP A 5 -15.85 -4.41 -18.62
C ASP A 5 -16.66 -4.30 -17.32
N LEU A 6 -17.90 -3.83 -17.43
CA LEU A 6 -18.80 -3.69 -16.28
C LEU A 6 -19.54 -4.99 -15.98
N ASP A 7 -19.58 -5.95 -16.91
CA ASP A 7 -20.25 -7.23 -16.70
C ASP A 7 -19.43 -8.12 -15.73
N ALA A 8 -18.13 -7.85 -15.61
CA ALA A 8 -17.23 -8.47 -14.64
C ALA A 8 -17.20 -7.77 -13.26
N ALA A 9 -18.05 -6.76 -13.02
CA ALA A 9 -18.09 -6.07 -11.74
C ALA A 9 -18.64 -6.97 -10.62
N ASP A 10 -18.02 -6.93 -9.46
CA ASP A 10 -18.49 -7.59 -8.23
C ASP A 10 -19.39 -6.61 -7.45
N PRO A 11 -20.73 -6.82 -7.40
CA PRO A 11 -21.65 -5.91 -6.72
C PRO A 11 -21.41 -5.83 -5.20
N GLY A 12 -20.84 -6.87 -4.60
CA GLY A 12 -20.58 -6.94 -3.17
C GLY A 12 -19.26 -6.28 -2.76
N PHE A 13 -18.39 -5.95 -3.71
CA PHE A 13 -17.03 -5.49 -3.40
C PHE A 13 -17.01 -4.16 -2.64
N ALA A 14 -17.85 -3.20 -3.01
CA ALA A 14 -17.92 -1.90 -2.35
C ALA A 14 -18.35 -2.03 -0.88
N GLU A 15 -19.35 -2.89 -0.61
CA GLU A 15 -19.84 -3.16 0.74
C GLU A 15 -18.81 -3.95 1.56
N ALA A 16 -18.16 -4.94 0.94
CA ALA A 16 -17.06 -5.67 1.55
C ALA A 16 -15.93 -4.73 1.98
N LEU A 17 -15.53 -3.78 1.13
CA LEU A 17 -14.53 -2.77 1.48
C LEU A 17 -15.01 -1.85 2.60
N ALA A 18 -16.28 -1.41 2.58
CA ALA A 18 -16.84 -0.54 3.61
C ALA A 18 -16.88 -1.20 4.99
N SER A 19 -16.95 -2.54 5.05
CA SER A 19 -16.88 -3.31 6.30
C SER A 19 -15.48 -3.43 6.91
N GLN A 20 -14.43 -2.97 6.21
CA GLN A 20 -13.04 -3.11 6.64
C GLN A 20 -12.48 -1.80 7.21
N PRO A 21 -11.53 -1.87 8.15
CA PRO A 21 -10.81 -0.69 8.63
C PRO A 21 -10.17 0.10 7.49
N GLY A 22 -10.42 1.41 7.45
CA GLY A 22 -9.98 2.32 6.38
C GLY A 22 -10.93 2.42 5.19
N GLY A 23 -11.92 1.52 5.06
CA GLY A 23 -12.92 1.53 4.00
C GLY A 23 -14.26 2.17 4.38
N GLU A 24 -14.49 2.49 5.66
CA GLU A 24 -15.82 2.76 6.22
C GLU A 24 -16.54 3.95 5.57
N ARG A 25 -15.78 4.94 5.07
CA ARG A 25 -16.32 6.17 4.48
C ARG A 25 -16.11 6.28 2.97
N ILE A 26 -15.67 5.23 2.28
CA ILE A 26 -15.34 5.34 0.85
C ILE A 26 -16.54 5.75 -0.01
N ALA A 27 -17.75 5.31 0.35
CA ALA A 27 -18.99 5.65 -0.34
C ALA A 27 -19.39 7.12 -0.17
N ALA A 28 -18.88 7.83 0.85
CA ALA A 28 -19.11 9.26 1.03
C ALA A 28 -18.33 10.12 0.00
N CYS A 29 -17.44 9.52 -0.79
CA CYS A 29 -16.71 10.26 -1.81
C CYS A 29 -17.68 10.85 -2.86
N PHE A 30 -17.63 12.16 -3.04
CA PHE A 30 -18.40 12.92 -4.05
C PHE A 30 -17.56 13.49 -5.22
N MET A 31 -16.36 12.94 -5.46
CA MET A 31 -15.51 13.29 -6.62
C MET A 31 -14.97 14.74 -6.70
N CYS A 32 -14.80 15.46 -5.60
CA CYS A 32 -14.21 16.83 -5.61
C CYS A 32 -12.76 16.93 -6.13
N ARG A 33 -12.02 15.82 -6.25
CA ARG A 33 -10.60 15.76 -6.68
C ARG A 33 -9.56 16.41 -5.75
N THR A 34 -9.91 16.86 -4.55
CA THR A 34 -8.92 17.37 -3.57
C THR A 34 -7.77 16.39 -3.32
N CYS A 35 -8.06 15.09 -3.31
CA CYS A 35 -7.06 14.04 -3.15
C CYS A 35 -6.05 13.96 -4.30
N VAL A 36 -6.47 14.27 -5.53
CA VAL A 36 -5.59 14.31 -6.71
C VAL A 36 -4.71 15.56 -6.66
N ALA A 37 -5.31 16.72 -6.39
CA ALA A 37 -4.57 17.99 -6.28
C ALA A 37 -3.54 17.98 -5.15
N SER A 38 -3.81 17.24 -4.07
CA SER A 38 -2.91 17.15 -2.92
C SER A 38 -1.85 16.05 -3.04
N CYS A 39 -1.92 15.21 -4.06
CA CYS A 39 -1.06 14.04 -4.17
C CYS A 39 0.28 14.38 -4.84
N PRO A 40 1.43 14.18 -4.17
CA PRO A 40 2.73 14.40 -4.81
C PRO A 40 2.98 13.41 -5.95
N ILE A 41 2.45 12.19 -5.84
CA ILE A 41 2.60 11.16 -6.88
C ILE A 41 1.83 11.52 -8.13
N SER A 42 0.58 12.02 -8.01
CA SER A 42 -0.19 12.49 -9.16
C SER A 42 0.45 13.69 -9.88
N ALA A 43 1.25 14.50 -9.15
CA ALA A 43 1.99 15.61 -9.75
C ALA A 43 3.15 15.12 -10.65
N VAL A 44 3.77 13.98 -10.30
CA VAL A 44 4.88 13.39 -11.05
C VAL A 44 4.39 12.42 -12.13
N ASP A 45 3.47 11.54 -11.78
CA ASP A 45 2.85 10.57 -12.69
C ASP A 45 1.35 10.82 -12.78
N ARG A 46 0.95 11.50 -13.87
CA ARG A 46 -0.45 11.84 -14.15
C ARG A 46 -1.33 10.62 -14.45
N ARG A 47 -0.77 9.40 -14.51
CA ARG A 47 -1.56 8.16 -14.64
C ARG A 47 -2.10 7.71 -13.28
N PHE A 48 -1.42 8.07 -12.19
CA PHE A 48 -1.83 7.76 -10.83
C PHE A 48 -2.81 8.82 -10.29
N HIS A 49 -4.02 8.38 -9.92
CA HIS A 49 -5.04 9.24 -9.33
C HIS A 49 -5.78 8.50 -8.20
N PRO A 50 -5.68 8.94 -6.93
CA PRO A 50 -6.39 8.30 -5.82
C PRO A 50 -7.91 8.23 -6.06
N LEU A 51 -8.49 9.27 -6.68
CA LEU A 51 -9.90 9.29 -7.03
C LEU A 51 -10.29 8.15 -7.98
N ARG A 52 -9.46 7.84 -8.98
CA ARG A 52 -9.76 6.77 -9.94
C ARG A 52 -9.85 5.43 -9.22
N ILE A 53 -8.95 5.17 -8.29
CA ILE A 53 -8.91 3.93 -7.50
C ILE A 53 -10.17 3.80 -6.65
N ILE A 54 -10.58 4.88 -5.97
CA ILE A 54 -11.84 4.90 -5.20
C ILE A 54 -13.04 4.61 -6.11
N ARG A 55 -13.08 5.18 -7.33
CA ARG A 55 -14.19 4.93 -8.26
C ARG A 55 -14.23 3.49 -8.76
N LEU A 56 -13.10 2.94 -9.17
CA LEU A 56 -13.02 1.54 -9.61
C LEU A 56 -13.47 0.60 -8.49
N ALA A 57 -13.07 0.87 -7.26
CA ALA A 57 -13.50 0.09 -6.10
C ALA A 57 -15.01 0.18 -5.84
N LEU A 58 -15.59 1.39 -5.89
CA LEU A 58 -17.04 1.60 -5.74
C LEU A 58 -17.86 1.00 -6.90
N TYR A 59 -17.28 0.89 -8.10
CA TYR A 59 -17.91 0.22 -9.24
C TYR A 59 -17.78 -1.30 -9.22
N GLY A 60 -17.19 -1.90 -8.16
CA GLY A 60 -17.03 -3.34 -8.09
C GLY A 60 -15.93 -3.91 -8.99
N LEU A 61 -15.08 -3.06 -9.59
CA LEU A 61 -14.03 -3.47 -10.52
C LEU A 61 -12.79 -3.99 -9.77
N LYS A 62 -12.99 -5.03 -8.97
CA LYS A 62 -12.02 -5.60 -8.05
C LYS A 62 -10.69 -5.94 -8.72
N GLN A 63 -10.73 -6.66 -9.85
CA GLN A 63 -9.52 -7.08 -10.56
C GLN A 63 -8.72 -5.89 -11.12
N GLU A 64 -9.41 -4.88 -11.66
CA GLU A 64 -8.76 -3.66 -12.16
C GLU A 64 -8.10 -2.84 -11.03
N VAL A 65 -8.54 -2.99 -9.78
CA VAL A 65 -7.93 -2.34 -8.62
C VAL A 65 -6.78 -3.16 -8.04
N LEU A 66 -7.02 -4.45 -7.73
CA LEU A 66 -6.08 -5.28 -6.97
C LEU A 66 -4.89 -5.76 -7.80
N ALA A 67 -5.08 -6.01 -9.10
CA ALA A 67 -4.00 -6.39 -10.01
C ALA A 67 -3.21 -5.18 -10.54
N SER A 68 -3.60 -3.95 -10.18
CA SER A 68 -2.96 -2.73 -10.67
C SER A 68 -1.73 -2.36 -9.84
N ASP A 69 -0.62 -2.07 -10.50
CA ASP A 69 0.58 -1.50 -9.86
C ASP A 69 0.31 -0.12 -9.23
N PHE A 70 -0.78 0.56 -9.61
CA PHE A 70 -1.04 1.92 -9.15
C PHE A 70 -1.29 2.01 -7.65
N ILE A 71 -1.91 1.02 -7.00
CA ILE A 71 -2.11 1.09 -5.55
C ILE A 71 -0.77 1.14 -4.80
N TRP A 72 0.29 0.56 -5.38
CA TRP A 72 1.63 0.51 -4.82
C TRP A 72 2.42 1.81 -4.98
N LEU A 73 1.99 2.71 -5.86
CA LEU A 73 2.61 4.04 -6.01
C LEU A 73 2.27 5.00 -4.86
N CYS A 74 1.22 4.71 -4.09
CA CYS A 74 0.87 5.53 -2.94
C CYS A 74 1.97 5.49 -1.87
N SER A 75 2.55 6.66 -1.60
CA SER A 75 3.60 6.86 -0.59
C SER A 75 3.10 6.90 0.85
N SER A 76 1.78 6.79 1.08
CA SER A 76 1.17 6.90 2.40
C SER A 76 1.55 8.18 3.16
N CYS A 77 1.61 9.32 2.45
CA CYS A 77 1.95 10.62 3.05
C CYS A 77 0.79 11.33 3.76
N TYR A 78 -0.41 10.74 3.79
CA TYR A 78 -1.63 11.26 4.45
C TYR A 78 -2.22 12.58 3.94
N ALA A 79 -1.55 13.34 3.07
CA ALA A 79 -2.04 14.65 2.59
C ALA A 79 -3.46 14.63 1.99
N CYS A 80 -3.82 13.58 1.24
CA CYS A 80 -5.16 13.46 0.65
C CYS A 80 -6.25 13.12 1.66
N GLN A 81 -5.89 12.41 2.74
CA GLN A 81 -6.79 12.01 3.81
C GLN A 81 -7.13 13.22 4.68
N GLU A 82 -6.11 13.97 5.12
CA GLU A 82 -6.29 15.17 5.95
C GLU A 82 -7.09 16.28 5.26
N ARG A 83 -7.04 16.33 3.92
CA ARG A 83 -7.74 17.36 3.14
C ARG A 83 -9.09 16.89 2.60
N CYS A 84 -9.51 15.66 2.88
CA CYS A 84 -10.77 15.17 2.34
C CYS A 84 -11.97 15.84 3.03
N PRO A 85 -12.80 16.62 2.31
CA PRO A 85 -13.96 17.30 2.90
C PRO A 85 -15.08 16.35 3.32
N GLN A 86 -14.99 15.07 2.96
CA GLN A 86 -15.95 14.02 3.35
C GLN A 86 -15.34 13.07 4.40
N GLY A 87 -14.12 13.32 4.86
CA GLY A 87 -13.43 12.48 5.83
C GLY A 87 -13.18 11.05 5.34
N VAL A 88 -12.98 10.86 4.03
CA VAL A 88 -12.56 9.55 3.49
C VAL A 88 -11.13 9.29 3.94
N LYS A 89 -10.89 8.14 4.58
CA LYS A 89 -9.56 7.71 5.02
C LYS A 89 -8.73 7.15 3.86
N ILE A 90 -8.39 8.00 2.89
CA ILE A 90 -7.83 7.57 1.59
C ILE A 90 -6.49 6.84 1.77
N SER A 91 -5.62 7.26 2.69
CA SER A 91 -4.33 6.57 2.86
C SER A 91 -4.52 5.19 3.49
N ASP A 92 -5.41 5.09 4.47
CA ASP A 92 -5.76 3.81 5.10
C ASP A 92 -6.47 2.88 4.10
N PHE A 93 -7.35 3.44 3.27
CA PHE A 93 -8.00 2.71 2.17
C PHE A 93 -6.99 2.14 1.16
N MET A 94 -5.95 2.89 0.82
CA MET A 94 -4.88 2.39 -0.07
C MET A 94 -4.10 1.24 0.59
N THR A 95 -3.87 1.30 1.91
CA THR A 95 -3.28 0.19 2.68
C THR A 95 -4.20 -1.03 2.69
N LEU A 96 -5.51 -0.85 2.89
CA LEU A 96 -6.50 -1.94 2.78
C LEU A 96 -6.42 -2.63 1.42
N LEU A 97 -6.39 -1.87 0.32
CA LEU A 97 -6.27 -2.45 -1.03
C LEU A 97 -4.95 -3.20 -1.23
N LYS A 98 -3.82 -2.67 -0.74
CA LYS A 98 -2.52 -3.38 -0.77
C LYS A 98 -2.59 -4.71 -0.02
N ASN A 99 -3.25 -4.75 1.14
CA ASN A 99 -3.44 -5.98 1.91
C ASN A 99 -4.27 -7.02 1.15
N LEU A 100 -5.35 -6.60 0.50
CA LEU A 100 -6.17 -7.48 -0.33
C LEU A 100 -5.39 -7.98 -1.56
N ALA A 101 -4.63 -7.11 -2.22
CA ALA A 101 -3.78 -7.48 -3.34
C ALA A 101 -2.73 -8.53 -2.94
N VAL A 102 -2.10 -8.39 -1.76
CA VAL A 102 -1.17 -9.40 -1.23
C VAL A 102 -1.87 -10.73 -0.99
N LYS A 103 -3.08 -10.74 -0.41
CA LYS A 103 -3.87 -11.96 -0.19
C LYS A 103 -4.21 -12.69 -1.50
N GLU A 104 -4.39 -11.95 -2.59
CA GLU A 104 -4.68 -12.49 -3.93
C GLU A 104 -3.43 -12.75 -4.78
N GLY A 105 -2.23 -12.55 -4.22
CA GLY A 105 -0.97 -12.81 -4.91
C GLY A 105 -0.50 -11.67 -5.82
N HIS A 106 -1.19 -10.54 -5.86
CA HIS A 106 -0.81 -9.33 -6.61
C HIS A 106 0.18 -8.48 -5.80
N VAL A 107 1.38 -9.01 -5.56
CA VAL A 107 2.45 -8.31 -4.84
C VAL A 107 3.65 -8.00 -5.75
N PRO A 108 4.16 -6.76 -5.77
CA PRO A 108 5.38 -6.43 -6.49
C PRO A 108 6.58 -7.22 -5.98
N ARG A 109 7.47 -7.62 -6.89
CA ARG A 109 8.68 -8.40 -6.57
C ARG A 109 9.52 -7.75 -5.47
N GLY A 110 9.67 -6.42 -5.48
CA GLY A 110 10.44 -5.70 -4.46
C GLY A 110 9.85 -5.83 -3.05
N ILE A 111 8.53 -5.79 -2.92
CA ILE A 111 7.85 -5.97 -1.64
C ILE A 111 7.97 -7.41 -1.16
N ARG A 112 7.89 -8.38 -2.07
CA ARG A 112 8.11 -9.79 -1.75
C ARG A 112 9.55 -10.04 -1.27
N ALA A 113 10.55 -9.48 -1.96
CA ALA A 113 11.94 -9.58 -1.53
C ALA A 113 12.18 -8.98 -0.13
N GLN A 114 11.53 -7.85 0.19
CA GLN A 114 11.60 -7.29 1.55
C GLN A 114 10.94 -8.20 2.60
N LEU A 115 9.81 -8.82 2.26
CA LEU A 115 9.16 -9.80 3.14
C LEU A 115 10.07 -11.01 3.40
N ASP A 116 10.75 -11.51 2.37
CA ASP A 116 11.68 -12.63 2.49
C ASP A 116 12.87 -12.26 3.39
N LEU A 117 13.45 -11.07 3.22
CA LEU A 117 14.52 -10.57 4.10
C LEU A 117 14.08 -10.47 5.58
N ILE A 118 12.86 -10.00 5.85
CA ILE A 118 12.34 -9.96 7.22
C ILE A 118 12.15 -11.39 7.76
N ARG A 119 11.65 -12.32 6.94
CA ARG A 119 11.44 -13.72 7.33
C ARG A 119 12.72 -14.50 7.55
N GLU A 120 13.81 -14.15 6.89
CA GLU A 120 15.08 -14.86 7.00
C GLU A 120 16.01 -14.22 8.03
N HIS A 121 16.04 -12.88 8.08
CA HIS A 121 17.00 -12.12 8.89
C HIS A 121 16.37 -11.32 10.03
N GLY A 122 15.04 -11.21 10.09
CA GLY A 122 14.31 -10.42 11.10
C GLY A 122 14.34 -8.93 10.83
N ARG A 123 14.89 -8.51 9.68
CA ARG A 123 15.12 -7.11 9.31
C ARG A 123 15.16 -6.96 7.80
N ILE A 124 14.74 -5.78 7.32
CA ILE A 124 14.79 -5.44 5.89
C ILE A 124 16.23 -5.20 5.42
N TYR A 125 17.08 -4.65 6.29
CA TYR A 125 18.51 -4.44 6.01
C TYR A 125 19.33 -5.35 6.93
N PRO A 126 19.84 -6.49 6.44
CA PRO A 126 20.71 -7.36 7.21
C PRO A 126 21.96 -6.61 7.67
N ILE A 127 22.41 -6.87 8.90
CA ILE A 127 23.65 -6.30 9.45
C ILE A 127 24.76 -7.33 9.25
N ASP A 128 25.86 -6.89 8.67
CA ASP A 128 27.08 -7.67 8.53
C ASP A 128 28.25 -7.09 9.34
N ASP A 129 29.41 -7.71 9.20
CA ASP A 129 30.63 -7.26 9.88
C ASP A 129 31.11 -5.88 9.41
N PHE A 130 30.79 -5.51 8.16
CA PHE A 130 31.13 -4.20 7.61
C PHE A 130 30.29 -3.10 8.26
N ASP A 131 29.00 -3.34 8.49
CA ASP A 131 28.15 -2.43 9.27
C ASP A 131 28.65 -2.29 10.71
N ASN A 132 29.03 -3.39 11.37
CA ASN A 132 29.60 -3.35 12.72
C ASN A 132 30.94 -2.60 12.77
N LYS A 133 31.78 -2.73 11.74
CA LYS A 133 33.01 -1.94 11.62
C LYS A 133 32.71 -0.43 11.54
N LYS A 134 31.69 -0.02 10.78
CA LYS A 134 31.25 1.38 10.72
C LYS A 134 30.71 1.86 12.07
N ARG A 135 29.90 1.05 12.75
CA ARG A 135 29.35 1.34 14.08
C ARG A 135 30.46 1.56 15.11
N ASN A 136 31.43 0.66 15.18
CA ASN A 136 32.56 0.76 16.09
C ASN A 136 33.43 2.00 15.80
N LYS A 137 33.66 2.33 14.52
CA LYS A 137 34.35 3.57 14.13
C LYS A 137 33.61 4.83 14.59
N ALA A 138 32.28 4.77 14.68
CA ALA A 138 31.43 5.82 15.22
C ALA A 138 31.22 5.75 16.74
N GLY A 139 31.90 4.84 17.46
CA GLY A 139 31.75 4.66 18.90
C GLY A 139 30.44 3.97 19.34
N LEU A 140 29.72 3.36 18.41
CA LEU A 140 28.48 2.62 18.67
C LEU A 140 28.78 1.13 18.91
N PRO A 141 28.01 0.43 19.78
CA PRO A 141 28.21 -0.99 20.03
C PRO A 141 27.87 -1.85 18.81
N SER A 142 28.58 -2.97 18.64
CA SER A 142 28.24 -4.00 17.66
C SER A 142 26.83 -4.56 17.89
N LEU A 143 26.14 -4.91 16.81
CA LEU A 143 24.84 -5.57 16.84
C LEU A 143 24.96 -7.02 16.31
N PRO A 144 24.08 -7.94 16.77
CA PRO A 144 24.03 -9.29 16.23
C PRO A 144 23.79 -9.32 14.71
N THR A 145 24.55 -10.17 14.02
CA THR A 145 24.44 -10.43 12.57
C THR A 145 23.35 -11.46 12.23
N SER A 146 22.84 -12.18 13.23
CA SER A 146 21.64 -13.01 13.16
C SER A 146 20.52 -12.49 14.08
N CYS A 147 19.29 -12.94 13.84
CA CYS A 147 18.15 -12.70 14.72
C CYS A 147 17.51 -14.02 15.13
N ASP A 148 17.80 -14.48 16.35
CA ASP A 148 17.33 -15.79 16.83
C ASP A 148 15.81 -15.89 17.02
N VAL A 149 15.13 -14.73 17.11
CA VAL A 149 13.66 -14.67 17.19
C VAL A 149 13.03 -15.19 15.91
N VAL A 150 13.68 -14.99 14.76
CA VAL A 150 13.19 -15.43 13.45
C VAL A 150 13.05 -16.95 13.40
N ALA A 151 14.02 -17.67 13.96
CA ALA A 151 13.99 -19.13 14.04
C ALA A 151 12.81 -19.66 14.89
N LYS A 152 12.19 -18.82 15.71
CA LYS A 152 11.02 -19.16 16.53
C LYS A 152 9.68 -18.82 15.87
N LEU A 153 9.70 -18.07 14.77
CA LEU A 153 8.53 -17.62 14.02
C LEU A 153 8.28 -18.42 12.73
N ALA A 154 9.23 -19.27 12.35
CA ALA A 154 9.13 -20.23 11.24
C ALA A 154 8.34 -21.47 11.67
#